data_AF-A0A3B8QA40-F1
#
_entry.id   AF-A0A3B8QA40-F1
#
_cell.length_a   1.000
_cell.length_b   1.000
_cell.length_c   1.000
_cell.angle_alpha   90.00
_cell.angle_beta   90.00
_cell.angle_gamma   90.00
#
_symmetry.space_group_name_H-M   'P 1'
#
loop_
_entity.id
_entity.type
_entity.pdbx_description
1 polymer ?
#
loop_
_entity_poly.entity_id
_entity_poly.type
_entity_poly.pdbx_seq_one_letter_code
_entity_poly.pdbx_strand_id
1 'polypeptide(L)'
;MSIKEYVTDPESWEIQSSGRDLWLTPVESPGGAVLDSNGRWTALSDLRLKKNISELDSVLDRVNQLRPVTYRFTNQLDWAPLNLGFIAQEVEPLFPEVVSEIGGFKGIAYSSLVPVALAAIQELDSNTKALAESLTRENRALKLRLELVEARLNAIEQRRSAAGTMGQVLHAD
;
A
#
# COMPACT_ATOMS: atom_id res chain seq x y z
N MET A 1 -40.02 16.13 7.14
CA MET A 1 -39.84 17.59 7.29
C MET A 1 -38.52 17.93 6.61
N SER A 2 -38.55 18.59 5.46
CA SER A 2 -37.34 19.01 4.75
C SER A 2 -37.11 20.47 5.12
N ILE A 3 -36.10 20.74 5.95
CA ILE A 3 -35.64 22.09 6.18
C ILE A 3 -34.78 22.43 4.97
N LYS A 4 -35.36 23.12 4.00
CA LYS A 4 -34.61 23.74 2.90
C LYS A 4 -34.31 25.17 3.32
N GLU A 5 -33.27 25.35 4.13
CA GLU A 5 -32.63 26.65 4.21
C GLU A 5 -31.79 26.80 2.95
N TYR A 6 -32.35 27.50 1.96
CA TYR A 6 -31.60 27.89 0.76
C TYR A 6 -30.64 29.00 1.14
N VAL A 7 -29.48 28.63 1.69
CA VAL A 7 -28.38 29.56 1.91
C VAL A 7 -27.58 29.62 0.61
N THR A 8 -27.72 30.73 -0.13
CA THR A 8 -27.02 30.99 -1.39
C THR A 8 -25.57 31.47 -1.17
N ASP A 9 -24.90 30.92 -0.17
CA ASP A 9 -23.47 31.17 0.09
C ASP A 9 -22.68 30.06 -0.62
N PRO A 10 -21.70 30.36 -1.49
CA PRO A 10 -20.85 29.35 -2.14
C PRO A 10 -20.09 28.45 -1.15
N GLU A 11 -19.96 28.85 0.12
CA GLU A 11 -19.42 28.01 1.19
C GLU A 11 -20.49 27.19 1.94
N SER A 12 -21.76 27.23 1.51
CA SER A 12 -22.85 26.54 2.18
C SER A 12 -22.91 25.05 1.84
N TRP A 13 -23.44 24.30 2.80
CA TRP A 13 -23.77 22.89 2.66
C TRP A 13 -25.27 22.73 2.47
N GLU A 14 -25.65 21.93 1.48
CA GLU A 14 -27.01 21.41 1.37
C GLU A 14 -27.13 20.10 2.16
N ILE A 15 -28.10 20.07 3.05
CA ILE A 15 -28.47 18.88 3.82
C ILE A 15 -29.86 18.46 3.35
N GLN A 16 -29.98 17.28 2.74
CA GLN A 16 -31.23 16.79 2.19
C GLN A 16 -31.52 15.36 2.62
N SER A 17 -32.76 15.08 3.01
CA SER A 17 -33.27 13.71 3.08
C SER A 17 -33.89 13.31 1.73
N SER A 18 -33.52 12.15 1.19
CA SER A 18 -34.19 11.53 0.04
C SER A 18 -34.50 10.08 0.38
N GLY A 19 -35.77 9.72 0.47
CA GLY A 19 -36.18 8.42 0.98
C GLY A 19 -35.69 8.19 2.42
N ARG A 20 -34.84 7.18 2.62
CA ARG A 20 -34.22 6.87 3.92
C ARG A 20 -32.76 7.33 4.02
N ASP A 21 -32.28 8.09 3.05
CA ASP A 21 -30.89 8.50 2.95
C ASP A 21 -30.75 9.99 3.31
N LEU A 22 -29.67 10.32 4.02
CA LEU A 22 -29.28 11.69 4.33
C LEU A 22 -28.10 12.09 3.45
N TRP A 23 -28.28 13.16 2.68
CA TRP A 23 -27.31 13.72 1.75
C TRP A 23 -26.69 14.96 2.35
N LEU A 24 -25.36 15.04 2.27
CA LEU A 24 -24.54 16.19 2.60
C LEU A 24 -23.78 16.58 1.34
N THR A 25 -24.18 17.67 0.69
CA THR A 25 -23.62 18.10 -0.59
C THR A 25 -23.18 19.57 -0.53
N PRO A 26 -21.90 19.88 -0.75
CA PRO A 26 -21.47 21.27 -0.89
C PRO A 26 -22.05 21.89 -2.17
N VAL A 27 -22.55 23.13 -2.10
CA VAL A 27 -23.34 23.76 -3.18
C VAL A 27 -22.55 23.92 -4.49
N GLU A 28 -21.23 24.06 -4.42
CA GLU A 28 -20.38 24.26 -5.61
C GLU A 28 -19.36 23.13 -5.84
N SER A 29 -19.50 21.98 -5.17
CA SER A 29 -18.56 20.87 -5.31
C SER A 29 -19.26 19.53 -5.43
N PRO A 30 -18.79 18.63 -6.32
CA PRO A 30 -19.35 17.29 -6.45
C PRO A 30 -18.96 16.37 -5.28
N GLY A 31 -18.19 16.84 -4.30
CA GLY A 31 -17.66 16.09 -3.16
C GLY A 31 -18.69 15.77 -2.06
N GLY A 32 -19.89 15.35 -2.43
CA GLY A 32 -20.95 14.99 -1.48
C GLY A 32 -20.76 13.63 -0.81
N ALA A 33 -21.47 13.43 0.30
CA ALA A 33 -21.56 12.16 1.00
C ALA A 33 -23.01 11.81 1.35
N VAL A 34 -23.30 10.51 1.40
CA VAL A 34 -24.62 9.96 1.74
C VAL A 34 -24.49 9.05 2.95
N LEU A 35 -25.36 9.25 3.93
CA LEU A 35 -25.59 8.31 5.04
C LEU A 35 -26.87 7.52 4.74
N ASP A 36 -26.72 6.22 4.46
CA ASP A 36 -27.84 5.33 4.17
C ASP A 36 -28.57 4.87 5.45
N SER A 37 -29.73 4.22 5.27
CA SER A 37 -30.52 3.69 6.39
C SER A 37 -29.84 2.59 7.22
N ASN A 38 -28.69 2.09 6.78
CA ASN A 38 -27.89 1.07 7.46
C ASN A 38 -26.69 1.68 8.19
N GLY A 39 -26.56 3.02 8.21
CA GLY A 39 -25.47 3.73 8.86
C GLY A 39 -24.18 3.77 8.04
N ARG A 40 -24.23 3.51 6.73
CA ARG A 40 -23.05 3.57 5.85
C ARG A 40 -22.84 4.98 5.31
N TRP A 41 -21.65 5.50 5.53
CA TRP A 41 -21.16 6.69 4.85
C TRP A 41 -20.61 6.33 3.48
N THR A 42 -21.19 6.92 2.42
CA THR A 42 -20.79 6.70 1.03
C THR A 42 -20.38 8.03 0.42
N ALA A 43 -19.11 8.17 0.04
CA ALA A 43 -18.63 9.33 -0.72
C ALA A 43 -18.93 9.15 -2.22
N LEU A 44 -19.30 10.24 -2.90
CA LEU A 44 -19.46 10.21 -4.36
C LEU A 44 -18.09 9.99 -5.03
N SER A 45 -18.02 9.03 -5.94
CA SER A 45 -16.73 8.58 -6.54
C SER A 45 -16.84 8.24 -8.04
N ASP A 46 -17.94 8.63 -8.68
CA ASP A 46 -18.23 8.37 -10.10
C ASP A 46 -17.18 9.01 -11.03
N LEU A 47 -16.82 8.31 -12.10
CA LEU A 47 -15.84 8.79 -13.10
C LEU A 47 -16.21 10.16 -13.67
N ARG A 48 -17.51 10.44 -13.86
CA ARG A 48 -18.01 11.72 -14.40
C ARG A 48 -17.76 12.91 -13.47
N LEU A 49 -17.47 12.64 -12.20
CA LEU A 49 -17.17 13.66 -11.18
C LEU A 49 -15.66 13.88 -10.98
N LYS A 50 -14.82 13.18 -11.76
CA LYS A 50 -13.36 13.20 -11.61
C LYS A 50 -12.69 13.66 -12.91
N LYS A 51 -11.55 14.34 -12.76
CA LYS A 51 -10.67 14.78 -13.85
C LYS A 51 -9.21 14.60 -13.44
N ASN A 52 -8.29 14.61 -14.41
CA ASN A 52 -6.85 14.45 -14.17
C ASN A 52 -6.53 13.18 -13.37
N ILE A 53 -7.08 12.05 -13.80
CA ILE A 53 -6.95 10.77 -13.09
C ILE A 53 -5.60 10.16 -13.45
N SER A 54 -4.80 9.87 -12.43
CA SER A 54 -3.54 9.12 -12.52
C SER A 54 -3.54 7.97 -11.53
N GLU A 55 -2.70 6.97 -11.78
CA GLU A 55 -2.44 5.90 -10.81
C GLU A 55 -1.73 6.46 -9.58
N LEU A 56 -1.92 5.79 -8.44
CA LEU A 56 -1.27 6.12 -7.19
C LEU A 56 -0.10 5.16 -7.00
N ASP A 57 1.06 5.56 -7.51
CA ASP A 57 2.27 4.75 -7.48
C ASP A 57 3.34 5.33 -6.55
N SER A 58 4.32 4.50 -6.22
CA SER A 58 5.45 4.82 -5.35
C SER A 58 5.01 5.35 -3.97
N VAL A 59 3.97 4.73 -3.39
CA VAL A 59 3.48 5.08 -2.04
C VAL A 59 4.08 4.22 -0.95
N LEU A 60 4.54 3.00 -1.24
CA LEU A 60 4.98 2.06 -0.20
C LEU A 60 6.09 2.63 0.68
N ASP A 61 7.09 3.29 0.08
CA ASP A 61 8.20 3.91 0.83
C ASP A 61 7.73 5.03 1.75
N ARG A 62 6.73 5.82 1.34
CA ARG A 62 6.13 6.87 2.17
C ARG A 62 5.25 6.27 3.26
N VAL A 63 4.48 5.23 2.95
CA VAL A 63 3.67 4.50 3.94
C VAL A 63 4.56 3.87 5.02
N ASN A 64 5.70 3.30 4.64
CA ASN A 64 6.66 2.71 5.58
C ASN A 64 7.30 3.72 6.55
N GLN A 65 7.23 5.02 6.24
CA GLN A 65 7.69 6.09 7.12
C GLN A 65 6.60 6.57 8.08
N LEU A 66 5.33 6.20 7.87
CA LEU A 66 4.26 6.56 8.79
C LEU A 66 4.43 5.83 10.12
N ARG A 67 4.16 6.55 11.20
CA ARG A 67 4.22 6.02 12.56
C ARG A 67 2.82 5.92 13.16
N PRO A 68 2.19 4.73 13.16
CA PRO A 68 0.97 4.51 13.92
C PRO A 68 1.25 4.73 15.41
N VAL A 69 0.35 5.43 16.09
CA VAL A 69 0.46 5.74 17.52
C VAL A 69 -0.81 5.39 18.28
N THR A 70 -0.64 5.15 19.57
CA THR A 70 -1.74 5.23 20.54
C THR A 70 -1.67 6.55 21.28
N TYR A 71 -2.82 7.13 21.61
CA TYR A 71 -2.87 8.40 22.33
C TYR A 71 -4.15 8.57 23.15
N ARG A 72 -4.11 9.53 24.07
CA ARG A 72 -5.29 10.13 24.70
C ARG A 72 -5.30 11.62 24.37
N PHE A 73 -6.49 12.19 24.24
CA PHE A 73 -6.61 13.64 24.19
C PHE A 73 -6.24 14.24 25.54
N THR A 74 -5.79 15.49 25.55
CA THR A 74 -5.33 16.19 26.78
C THR A 74 -6.41 16.33 27.85
N ASN A 75 -7.69 16.25 27.47
CA ASN A 75 -8.84 16.29 28.38
C ASN A 75 -9.41 14.90 28.73
N GLN A 76 -8.80 13.81 28.25
CA GLN A 76 -9.20 12.46 28.61
C GLN A 76 -8.55 12.04 29.92
N LEU A 77 -9.30 11.29 30.73
CA LEU A 77 -8.81 10.72 31.99
C LEU A 77 -7.77 9.61 31.71
N ASP A 78 -6.83 9.40 32.62
CA ASP A 78 -5.74 8.41 32.43
C ASP A 78 -6.24 6.97 32.28
N TRP A 79 -7.40 6.66 32.85
CA TRP A 79 -8.05 5.35 32.73
C TRP A 79 -8.88 5.20 31.45
N ALA A 80 -9.06 6.26 30.66
CA ALA A 80 -9.79 6.18 29.41
C ALA A 80 -9.07 5.23 28.43
N PRO A 81 -9.83 4.50 27.59
CA PRO A 81 -9.27 3.69 26.52
C PRO A 81 -8.34 4.52 25.62
N LEU A 82 -7.28 3.89 25.11
CA LEU A 82 -6.38 4.52 24.14
C LEU A 82 -7.08 4.61 22.78
N ASN A 83 -6.86 5.73 22.10
CA ASN A 83 -7.22 5.92 20.70
C ASN A 83 -6.06 5.44 19.84
N LEU A 84 -6.37 4.98 18.63
CA LEU A 84 -5.40 4.65 17.59
C LEU A 84 -5.42 5.74 16.53
N GLY A 85 -4.25 6.09 15.98
CA GLY A 85 -4.20 7.04 14.88
C GLY A 85 -2.77 7.42 14.51
N PHE A 86 -2.64 8.62 13.97
CA PHE A 86 -1.39 9.25 13.57
C PHE A 86 -1.32 10.69 14.11
N ILE A 87 -0.11 11.23 14.16
CA ILE A 87 0.12 12.65 14.41
C ILE A 87 0.09 13.37 13.06
N ALA A 88 -0.86 14.30 12.88
CA ALA A 88 -1.08 14.98 11.60
C ALA A 88 0.18 15.69 11.07
N GLN A 89 0.99 16.26 11.96
CA GLN A 89 2.26 16.91 11.63
C GLN A 89 3.31 15.94 11.10
N GLU A 90 3.26 14.66 11.50
CA GLU A 90 4.15 13.61 10.97
C GLU A 90 3.65 13.07 9.62
N VAL A 91 2.33 13.07 9.40
CA VAL A 91 1.70 12.64 8.14
C VAL A 91 1.85 13.68 7.04
N GLU A 92 1.69 14.96 7.36
CA GLU A 92 1.69 16.09 6.42
C GLU A 92 2.89 16.14 5.46
N PRO A 93 4.17 15.94 5.87
CA PRO A 93 5.28 15.95 4.93
C PRO A 93 5.27 14.75 3.96
N LEU A 94 4.53 13.68 4.24
CA LEU A 94 4.46 12.46 3.42
C LEU A 94 3.21 12.42 2.52
N PHE A 95 2.07 12.83 3.09
CA PHE A 95 0.75 12.83 2.45
C PHE A 95 -0.01 14.12 2.81
N PRO A 96 0.45 15.29 2.31
CA PRO A 96 -0.22 16.57 2.60
C PRO A 96 -1.68 16.58 2.15
N GLU A 97 -2.04 15.81 1.13
CA GLU A 97 -3.40 15.71 0.58
C GLU A 97 -4.45 15.13 1.53
N VAL A 98 -4.02 14.46 2.61
CA VAL A 98 -4.93 13.92 3.64
C VAL A 98 -4.97 14.77 4.89
N VAL A 99 -4.19 15.85 4.98
CA VAL A 99 -4.11 16.72 6.15
C VAL A 99 -4.77 18.05 5.84
N SER A 100 -5.68 18.47 6.71
CA SER A 100 -6.37 19.76 6.60
C SER A 100 -6.31 20.51 7.91
N GLU A 101 -6.33 21.84 7.85
CA GLU A 101 -6.47 22.67 9.04
C GLU A 101 -7.96 22.96 9.31
N ILE A 102 -8.40 22.70 10.54
CA ILE A 102 -9.79 22.83 10.99
C ILE A 102 -9.77 23.57 12.33
N GLY A 103 -10.25 24.81 12.34
CA GLY A 103 -10.32 25.61 13.57
C GLY A 103 -8.97 25.86 14.25
N GLY A 104 -7.88 25.99 13.48
CA GLY A 104 -6.52 26.18 13.98
C GLY A 104 -5.79 24.89 14.40
N PHE A 105 -6.39 23.72 14.17
CA PHE A 105 -5.79 22.42 14.44
C PHE A 105 -5.64 21.60 13.15
N LYS A 106 -4.63 20.75 13.07
CA LYS A 106 -4.49 19.81 11.96
C LYS A 106 -5.35 18.57 12.19
N GLY A 107 -6.12 18.18 11.18
CA GLY A 107 -6.90 16.95 11.11
C GLY A 107 -6.45 16.05 9.96
N ILE A 108 -6.79 14.76 10.04
CA ILE A 108 -6.47 13.77 9.02
C ILE A 108 -7.77 13.21 8.44
N ALA A 109 -7.89 13.23 7.11
CA ALA A 109 -8.92 12.52 6.36
C ALA A 109 -8.57 11.02 6.27
N TYR A 110 -8.83 10.27 7.34
CA TYR A 110 -8.47 8.85 7.44
C TYR A 110 -9.05 7.97 6.32
N SER A 111 -10.23 8.29 5.79
CA SER A 111 -10.82 7.57 4.65
C SER A 111 -9.96 7.68 3.38
N SER A 112 -9.27 8.80 3.19
CA SER A 112 -8.37 9.01 2.05
C SER A 112 -7.09 8.18 2.13
N LEU A 113 -6.75 7.65 3.31
CA LEU A 113 -5.63 6.71 3.46
C LEU A 113 -5.95 5.29 2.96
N VAL A 114 -7.23 4.95 2.74
CA VAL A 114 -7.61 3.60 2.30
C VAL A 114 -7.06 3.27 0.90
N PRO A 115 -7.25 4.13 -0.14
CA PRO A 115 -6.59 3.94 -1.43
C PRO A 115 -5.06 3.91 -1.34
N VAL A 116 -4.45 4.73 -0.48
CA VAL A 116 -3.00 4.76 -0.24
C VAL A 116 -2.52 3.40 0.29
N ALA A 117 -3.21 2.86 1.30
CA ALA A 117 -2.88 1.55 1.86
C ALA A 117 -3.04 0.42 0.82
N LEU A 118 -4.10 0.48 0.01
CA LEU A 118 -4.32 -0.50 -1.06
C LEU A 118 -3.20 -0.46 -2.11
N ALA A 119 -2.83 0.74 -2.57
CA ALA A 119 -1.72 0.92 -3.51
C ALA A 119 -0.39 0.39 -2.95
N ALA A 120 -0.09 0.69 -1.67
CA ALA A 120 1.10 0.15 -1.02
C ALA A 120 1.10 -1.39 -0.93
N ILE A 121 -0.06 -2.02 -0.70
CA ILE A 121 -0.20 -3.49 -0.73
C ILE A 121 0.04 -4.04 -2.14
N GLN A 122 -0.47 -3.37 -3.18
CA GLN A 122 -0.25 -3.77 -4.57
C GLN A 122 1.21 -3.65 -4.98
N GLU A 123 1.89 -2.56 -4.57
CA GLU A 123 3.32 -2.39 -4.76
C GLU A 123 4.12 -3.48 -4.04
N LEU A 124 3.75 -3.82 -2.80
CA LEU A 124 4.37 -4.89 -2.04
C LEU A 124 4.20 -6.25 -2.75
N ASP A 125 3.01 -6.58 -3.25
CA ASP A 125 2.75 -7.80 -4.03
C ASP A 125 3.60 -7.85 -5.31
N SER A 126 3.67 -6.75 -6.06
CA SER A 126 4.54 -6.63 -7.23
C SER A 126 6.02 -6.86 -6.90
N ASN A 127 6.52 -6.24 -5.82
CA ASN A 127 7.91 -6.40 -5.37
C ASN A 127 8.20 -7.84 -4.94
N THR A 128 7.27 -8.49 -4.22
CA THR A 128 7.44 -9.89 -3.79
C THR A 128 7.44 -10.86 -4.96
N LYS A 129 6.58 -10.65 -5.97
CA LYS A 129 6.60 -11.43 -7.22
C LYS A 129 7.90 -11.27 -7.98
N ALA A 130 8.36 -10.02 -8.17
CA ALA A 130 9.62 -9.73 -8.85
C ALA A 130 10.81 -10.39 -8.14
N LEU A 131 10.85 -10.34 -6.81
CA LEU A 131 11.87 -11.00 -6.01
C LEU A 131 11.83 -12.53 -6.15
N ALA A 132 10.64 -13.14 -6.08
CA ALA A 132 10.47 -14.58 -6.21
C ALA A 132 10.91 -15.10 -7.59
N GLU A 133 10.61 -14.36 -8.65
CA GLU A 133 11.10 -14.67 -10.00
C GLU A 133 12.61 -14.57 -10.10
N SER A 134 13.20 -13.52 -9.50
CA SER A 134 14.66 -13.35 -9.47
C SER A 134 15.34 -14.53 -8.79
N LEU A 135 14.86 -14.92 -7.61
CA LEU A 135 15.36 -16.09 -6.88
C LEU A 135 15.19 -17.39 -7.68
N THR A 136 14.08 -17.53 -8.41
CA THR A 136 13.85 -18.71 -9.27
C THR A 136 14.86 -18.78 -10.41
N ARG A 137 15.13 -17.64 -11.07
CA ARG A 137 16.14 -17.55 -12.13
C ARG A 137 17.54 -17.85 -11.62
N GLU A 138 17.91 -17.29 -10.47
CA GLU A 138 19.22 -17.52 -9.86
C GLU A 138 19.39 -18.98 -9.44
N ASN A 139 18.39 -19.57 -8.78
CA ASN A 139 18.43 -20.99 -8.41
C ASN A 139 18.58 -21.90 -9.63
N ARG A 140 17.91 -21.60 -10.75
CA ARG A 140 18.07 -22.36 -11.99
C ARG A 140 19.49 -22.23 -12.54
N ALA A 141 20.06 -21.02 -12.55
CA ALA A 141 21.41 -20.78 -13.01
C ALA A 141 22.45 -21.51 -12.15
N LEU A 142 22.27 -21.51 -10.83
CA LEU A 142 23.13 -22.22 -9.89
C LEU A 142 23.05 -23.74 -10.08
N LYS A 143 21.86 -24.32 -10.29
CA LYS A 143 21.69 -25.75 -10.59
C LYS A 143 22.41 -26.16 -11.86
N LEU A 144 22.27 -25.41 -12.94
CA LEU A 144 22.99 -25.68 -14.20
C LEU A 144 24.51 -25.59 -14.04
N ARG A 145 25.00 -24.62 -13.25
CA ARG A 145 26.43 -24.50 -12.95
C ARG A 145 26.93 -25.68 -12.10
N LEU A 146 26.14 -26.15 -11.15
CA LEU A 146 26.46 -27.31 -10.33
C LEU A 146 26.58 -28.57 -11.20
N GLU A 147 25.58 -28.85 -12.03
CA GLU A 147 25.60 -29.99 -12.97
C GLU A 147 26.84 -29.95 -13.90
N LEU A 148 27.20 -28.77 -14.40
CA LEU A 148 28.39 -28.59 -15.24
C LEU A 148 29.69 -28.87 -14.46
N VAL A 149 29.78 -28.42 -13.22
CA VAL A 149 30.96 -28.66 -12.37
C VAL A 149 31.08 -30.14 -12.02
N GLU A 150 29.98 -30.79 -11.66
CA GLU A 150 29.92 -32.24 -11.39
C GLU A 150 30.33 -33.05 -12.63
N ALA A 151 29.83 -32.70 -13.81
CA ALA A 151 30.21 -33.36 -15.06
C ALA A 151 31.71 -33.21 -15.37
N ARG A 152 32.28 -32.02 -15.13
CA ARG A 152 33.73 -31.79 -15.29
C ARG A 152 34.55 -32.58 -14.29
N LEU A 153 34.12 -32.66 -13.03
CA LEU A 153 34.80 -33.42 -11.99
C LEU A 153 34.86 -34.90 -12.36
N ASN A 154 33.71 -35.49 -12.73
CA ASN A 154 33.62 -36.88 -13.16
C ASN A 154 34.54 -37.17 -14.35
N ALA A 155 34.60 -36.28 -15.34
CA ALA A 155 35.48 -36.43 -16.49
C ALA A 155 36.98 -36.38 -16.11
N ILE A 156 37.35 -35.54 -15.14
CA ILE A 156 38.73 -35.48 -14.62
C ILE A 156 39.08 -36.76 -13.86
N GLU A 157 38.17 -37.24 -13.01
CA GLU A 157 38.37 -38.46 -12.24
C GLU A 157 38.52 -39.69 -13.15
N GLN A 158 37.69 -39.81 -14.19
CA GLN A 158 37.81 -40.87 -15.20
C GLN A 158 39.16 -40.83 -15.93
N ARG A 159 39.62 -39.64 -16.34
CA ARG A 159 40.93 -39.48 -16.99
C ARG A 159 42.08 -39.89 -16.07
N ARG A 160 42.02 -39.53 -14.78
CA ARG A 160 43.05 -39.89 -13.79
C ARG A 160 43.11 -41.40 -13.58
N SER A 161 41.95 -42.06 -13.46
CA SER A 161 41.87 -43.51 -13.32
C SER A 161 42.44 -44.24 -14.55
N ALA A 162 42.09 -43.80 -15.76
CA ALA A 162 42.63 -44.39 -17.00
C ALA A 162 44.17 -44.23 -17.13
N ALA A 163 44.71 -43.07 -16.73
CA ALA A 163 46.15 -42.83 -16.75
C ALA A 163 46.92 -43.67 -15.72
N GLY A 164 46.33 -43.93 -14.54
CA GLY A 164 46.91 -44.82 -13.53
C GLY A 164 47.03 -46.27 -13.98
N THR A 165 46.03 -46.78 -14.70
CA THR A 165 46.03 -48.15 -15.23
C THR A 165 47.07 -48.33 -16.35
N MET A 166 47.25 -47.32 -17.22
CA MET A 166 48.28 -47.36 -18.28
C MET A 166 49.71 -47.34 -17.73
N GLY A 167 49.97 -46.63 -16.63
CA GLY A 167 51.29 -46.60 -16.00
C GLY A 167 51.71 -47.93 -15.37
N GLN A 168 50.76 -48.76 -14.92
CA GLN A 168 51.07 -50.09 -14.36
C GLN A 168 51.35 -51.14 -15.43
N VAL A 169 50.79 -51.00 -16.64
CA VAL A 169 51.04 -51.93 -17.76
C VAL A 169 52.42 -51.71 -18.39
N LEU A 170 52.95 -50.47 -18.36
CA LEU A 170 54.24 -50.12 -18.96
C LEU A 170 55.48 -50.47 -18.09
N HIS A 171 55.29 -51.07 -16.91
CA HIS A 171 56.39 -51.50 -16.02
C HIS A 171 56.37 -53.01 -15.73
N ALA A 172 55.59 -53.79 -16.50
CA ALA A 172 55.43 -55.23 -16.30
C ALA A 172 56.26 -56.11 -17.27
N ASP A 173 57.17 -55.52 -18.06
CA ASP A 173 58.10 -56.24 -18.95
C ASP A 173 59.54 -56.18 -18.45
#